data_AF-A0A561VBH5-F1
#
_entry.id   AF-A0A561VBH5-F1
#
_cell.length_a   1.000
_cell.length_b   1.000
_cell.length_c   1.000
_cell.angle_alpha   90.00
_cell.angle_beta   90.00
_cell.angle_gamma   90.00
#
_symmetry.space_group_name_H-M   'P 1'
#
loop_
_entity.id
_entity.type
_entity.pdbx_description
1 polymer ?
#
loop_
_entity_poly.entity_id
_entity_poly.type
_entity_poly.pdbx_seq_one_letter_code
_entity_poly.pdbx_strand_id
1 'polypeptide(L)'
;MGMFASKDRTGSATDHGDFQSRLDAYAAGDLDDVGWLMMRTHLAECTDCQADLRRPKLWNRAAPQRVIAGHEVPRQQTRETAPGWTVALGIVLVAVLVTFGIGYALGGL
;
A
#
# COMPACT_ATOMS: atom_id res chain seq x y z
N MET A 1 27.87 -11.51 38.55
CA MET A 1 27.42 -10.25 37.91
C MET A 1 27.41 -10.44 36.40
N GLY A 2 26.24 -10.46 35.76
CA GLY A 2 26.14 -10.48 34.31
C GLY A 2 25.90 -9.05 33.80
N MET A 3 26.86 -8.50 33.06
CA MET A 3 26.70 -7.25 32.31
C MET A 3 25.85 -7.55 31.08
N PHE A 4 24.58 -7.14 31.09
CA PHE A 4 23.81 -7.00 29.86
C PHE A 4 24.00 -5.58 29.34
N ALA A 5 24.99 -5.45 28.46
CA ALA A 5 25.04 -4.35 27.52
C ALA A 5 23.98 -4.60 26.43
N SER A 6 22.96 -3.76 26.40
CA SER A 6 22.07 -3.52 25.25
C SER A 6 21.66 -2.07 25.38
N LYS A 7 22.47 -1.13 24.87
CA LYS A 7 22.57 -0.73 23.46
C LYS A 7 21.21 -0.26 22.91
N ASP A 8 21.18 1.03 22.60
CA ASP A 8 20.18 1.77 21.82
C ASP A 8 18.86 2.16 22.53
N ARG A 9 18.96 3.06 23.51
CA ARG A 9 17.82 3.84 24.04
C ARG A 9 17.73 5.23 23.38
N THR A 10 17.82 5.28 22.06
CA THR A 10 17.70 6.52 21.24
C THR A 10 16.91 6.30 19.94
N GLY A 11 15.91 5.40 19.94
CA GLY A 11 15.08 5.18 18.74
C GLY A 11 13.67 4.60 18.97
N SER A 12 13.21 4.45 20.21
CA SER A 12 11.98 3.69 20.53
C SER A 12 10.73 4.55 20.83
N ALA A 13 10.85 5.88 20.74
CA ALA A 13 9.78 6.84 21.06
C ALA A 13 9.41 7.72 19.84
N THR A 14 9.41 7.13 18.65
CA THR A 14 8.38 7.41 17.63
C THR A 14 7.28 6.35 17.81
N ASP A 15 6.91 6.09 19.05
CA ASP A 15 5.71 6.59 19.72
C ASP A 15 4.47 6.18 18.94
N HIS A 16 3.86 5.11 19.44
CA HIS A 16 2.65 4.50 18.94
C HIS A 16 1.51 5.51 18.64
N GLY A 17 1.52 6.68 19.30
CA GLY A 17 0.61 7.80 19.00
C GLY A 17 0.70 8.34 17.57
N ASP A 18 1.88 8.33 16.95
CA ASP A 18 2.08 8.81 15.57
C ASP A 18 1.80 7.73 14.51
N PHE A 19 1.68 6.47 14.91
CA PHE A 19 1.50 5.33 14.01
C PHE A 19 0.17 5.43 13.24
N GLN A 20 -0.93 5.73 13.95
CA GLN A 20 -2.24 5.90 13.33
C GLN A 20 -2.27 7.09 12.36
N SER A 21 -1.66 8.22 12.76
CA SER A 21 -1.54 9.42 11.94
C SER A 21 -0.79 9.16 10.63
N ARG A 22 0.32 8.41 10.69
CA ARG A 22 1.08 8.04 9.49
C ARG A 22 0.33 7.04 8.60
N LEU A 23 -0.42 6.10 9.18
CA LEU A 23 -1.32 5.21 8.41
C LEU A 23 -2.40 6.00 7.68
N ASP A 24 -3.01 6.98 8.34
CA ASP A 24 -4.01 7.85 7.74
C ASP A 24 -3.40 8.71 6.62
N ALA A 25 -2.18 9.24 6.81
CA ALA A 25 -1.43 9.95 5.77
C ALA A 25 -1.12 9.06 4.56
N TYR A 26 -0.73 7.80 4.78
CA TYR A 26 -0.55 6.84 3.68
C TYR A 26 -1.86 6.56 2.94
N ALA A 27 -2.97 6.39 3.66
CA ALA A 27 -4.28 6.19 3.06
C ALA A 27 -4.76 7.42 2.26
N ALA A 28 -4.37 8.63 2.68
CA ALA A 28 -4.62 9.88 1.97
C ALA A 28 -3.68 10.11 0.77
N GLY A 29 -2.59 9.35 0.66
CA GLY A 29 -1.56 9.53 -0.38
C GLY A 29 -0.54 10.63 -0.06
N ASP A 30 -0.54 11.14 1.17
CA ASP A 30 0.33 12.23 1.64
C ASP A 30 1.62 11.72 2.31
N LEU A 31 1.81 10.40 2.41
CA LEU A 31 3.03 9.80 2.94
C LEU A 31 3.98 9.42 1.81
N ASP A 32 5.22 9.91 1.89
CA ASP A 32 6.27 9.56 0.93
C ASP A 32 6.76 8.11 1.07
N ASP A 33 7.46 7.61 0.04
CA ASP A 33 7.94 6.22 -0.01
C ASP A 33 8.95 5.88 1.11
N VAL A 34 9.75 6.87 1.53
CA VAL A 34 10.75 6.70 2.60
C VAL A 34 10.06 6.55 3.96
N GLY A 35 9.06 7.39 4.22
CA GLY A 35 8.21 7.36 5.40
C GLY A 35 7.38 6.08 5.45
N TRP A 36 6.88 5.62 4.30
CA TRP A 36 6.21 4.32 4.19
C TRP A 36 7.15 3.16 4.49
N LEU A 37 8.37 3.15 3.93
CA LEU A 37 9.37 2.11 4.20
C LEU A 37 9.72 2.06 5.69
N MET A 38 9.95 3.21 6.32
CA MET A 38 10.24 3.31 7.74
C MET A 38 9.09 2.79 8.61
N MET A 39 7.85 3.12 8.25
CA MET A 39 6.67 2.61 8.94
C MET A 39 6.50 1.09 8.77
N ARG A 40 6.81 0.54 7.59
CA ARG A 40 6.73 -0.90 7.34
C ARG A 40 7.79 -1.69 8.12
N THR A 41 8.98 -1.14 8.29
CA THR A 41 10.03 -1.71 9.15
C THR A 41 9.61 -1.69 10.61
N HIS A 42 9.09 -0.55 11.09
CA HIS A 42 8.54 -0.47 12.45
C HIS A 42 7.41 -1.49 12.68
N LEU A 43 6.53 -1.68 11.70
CA LEU A 43 5.49 -2.69 11.74
C LEU A 43 6.01 -4.12 11.83
N ALA A 44 7.15 -4.43 11.22
CA ALA A 44 7.76 -5.75 11.33
C ALA A 44 8.31 -6.01 12.74
N GLU A 45 8.76 -4.96 13.43
CA GLU A 45 9.43 -5.03 14.72
C GLU A 45 8.47 -4.88 15.92
N CYS A 46 7.38 -4.11 15.79
CA CYS A 46 6.48 -3.81 16.89
C CYS A 46 5.23 -4.72 16.92
N THR A 47 5.17 -5.63 17.90
CA THR A 47 4.02 -6.54 18.08
C THR A 47 2.73 -5.84 18.45
N ASP A 48 2.81 -4.71 19.18
CA ASP A 48 1.63 -3.96 19.61
C ASP A 48 0.96 -3.25 18.43
N CYS A 49 1.75 -2.57 17.59
CA CYS A 49 1.25 -1.97 16.34
C CYS A 49 0.67 -3.03 15.38
N GLN A 50 1.25 -4.24 15.31
CA GLN A 50 0.67 -5.35 14.55
C GLN A 50 -0.68 -5.82 15.14
N ALA A 51 -0.78 -5.88 16.46
CA ALA A 51 -1.99 -6.31 17.15
C ALA A 51 -3.14 -5.33 16.91
N ASP A 52 -2.86 -4.03 16.88
CA ASP A 52 -3.86 -3.00 16.61
C ASP A 52 -4.36 -3.02 15.16
N LEU A 53 -3.48 -3.27 14.18
CA LEU A 53 -3.90 -3.50 12.79
C LEU A 53 -4.81 -4.72 12.63
N ARG A 54 -4.60 -5.76 13.44
CA ARG A 54 -5.42 -6.97 13.42
C ARG A 54 -6.75 -6.80 14.15
N ARG A 55 -6.86 -5.81 15.04
CA ARG A 55 -8.09 -5.58 15.80
C ARG A 55 -9.15 -5.04 14.83
N PRO A 56 -10.25 -5.78 14.60
CA PRO A 56 -11.34 -5.24 13.81
C PRO A 56 -11.86 -3.99 14.53
N LYS A 57 -11.86 -2.85 13.83
CA LYS A 57 -12.52 -1.64 14.35
C LYS A 57 -13.95 -2.03 14.66
N LEU A 58 -14.33 -2.00 15.94
CA LEU A 58 -15.67 -2.37 16.39
C LEU A 58 -16.65 -1.48 15.64
N TRP A 59 -17.29 -2.05 14.62
CA TRP A 59 -18.28 -1.35 13.83
C TRP A 59 -19.45 -1.08 14.77
N ASN A 60 -19.55 0.15 15.25
CA ASN A 60 -20.62 0.56 16.13
C ASN A 60 -21.92 0.65 15.32
N ARG A 61 -22.62 -0.48 15.16
CA ARG A 61 -23.94 -0.55 14.50
C ARG A 61 -24.99 0.34 15.19
N ALA A 62 -24.71 0.79 16.42
CA ALA A 62 -25.59 1.64 17.20
C ALA A 62 -25.19 3.12 17.20
N ALA A 63 -24.15 3.55 16.45
CA ALA A 63 -23.90 4.97 16.26
C ALA A 63 -24.99 5.53 15.32
N PRO A 64 -25.93 6.37 15.79
CA PRO A 64 -26.91 6.98 14.91
C PRO A 64 -26.16 7.83 13.89
N GLN A 65 -26.07 7.35 12.66
CA GLN A 65 -25.55 8.16 11.57
C GLN A 65 -26.57 9.26 11.33
N ARG A 66 -26.22 10.49 11.73
CA ARG A 66 -26.93 11.66 11.26
C ARG A 66 -26.73 11.67 9.75
N VAL A 67 -27.77 11.32 9.01
CA VAL A 67 -27.81 11.45 7.56
C VAL A 67 -27.76 12.96 7.28
N ILE A 68 -26.56 13.51 7.21
CA ILE A 68 -26.37 14.86 6.67
C ILE A 68 -26.63 14.70 5.18
N ALA A 69 -27.82 15.11 4.74
CA ALA A 69 -28.15 15.29 3.34
C ALA A 69 -27.21 16.36 2.76
N GLY A 70 -26.00 15.97 2.39
CA GLY A 70 -24.96 16.90 1.97
C GLY A 70 -23.52 16.38 2.06
N HIS A 71 -23.29 15.06 2.13
CA HIS A 71 -21.96 14.52 1.84
C HIS A 71 -21.92 14.04 0.40
N GLU A 72 -21.47 14.94 -0.46
CA GLU A 72 -20.78 14.58 -1.69
C GLU A 72 -19.57 13.73 -1.28
N VAL A 73 -19.77 12.42 -1.23
CA VAL A 73 -18.67 11.47 -1.27
C VAL A 73 -17.99 11.74 -2.61
N PRO A 74 -16.68 12.05 -2.67
CA PRO A 74 -15.95 11.91 -3.92
C PRO A 74 -16.02 10.42 -4.21
N ARG A 75 -16.99 10.07 -5.05
CA ARG A 75 -17.17 8.75 -5.64
C ARG A 75 -15.80 8.38 -6.13
N GLN A 76 -15.17 7.46 -5.42
CA GLN A 76 -13.98 6.74 -5.82
C GLN A 76 -14.15 6.43 -7.30
N GLN A 77 -13.57 7.28 -8.14
CA GLN A 77 -13.66 7.13 -9.58
C GLN A 77 -12.83 5.90 -9.85
N THR A 78 -13.55 4.79 -10.00
CA THR A 78 -13.31 3.76 -10.99
C THR A 78 -11.84 3.72 -11.37
N ARG A 79 -11.08 2.89 -10.66
CA ARG A 79 -9.94 2.22 -11.29
C ARG A 79 -10.52 1.61 -12.56
N GLU A 80 -10.35 2.31 -13.68
CA GLU A 80 -10.76 1.84 -14.98
C GLU A 80 -9.93 0.59 -15.19
N THR A 81 -10.51 -0.56 -14.85
CA THR A 81 -10.01 -1.85 -15.26
C THR A 81 -10.02 -1.77 -16.77
N ALA A 82 -8.86 -1.44 -17.36
CA ALA A 82 -8.72 -1.35 -18.79
C ALA A 82 -9.40 -2.59 -19.37
N PRO A 83 -10.34 -2.45 -20.33
CA PRO A 83 -11.17 -3.58 -20.70
C PRO A 83 -10.26 -4.72 -21.15
N GLY A 84 -10.61 -5.98 -20.90
CA GLY A 84 -9.70 -7.12 -21.10
C GLY A 84 -9.07 -7.21 -22.52
N TRP A 85 -9.63 -6.49 -23.49
CA TRP A 85 -9.08 -6.33 -24.84
C TRP A 85 -7.69 -5.66 -24.91
N THR A 86 -7.30 -4.81 -23.96
CA THR A 86 -6.03 -4.07 -24.00
C THR A 86 -4.88 -4.99 -23.64
N VAL A 87 -5.13 -5.90 -22.69
CA VAL A 87 -4.21 -6.98 -22.33
C VAL A 87 -4.02 -7.93 -23.51
N ALA A 88 -5.11 -8.31 -24.18
CA ALA A 88 -5.04 -9.17 -25.37
C ALA A 88 -4.26 -8.51 -26.52
N LEU A 89 -4.48 -7.22 -26.78
CA LEU A 89 -3.73 -6.45 -27.78
C LEU A 89 -2.25 -6.37 -27.44
N GLY A 90 -1.90 -6.14 -26.17
CA GLY A 90 -0.52 -6.14 -25.71
C GLY A 90 0.19 -7.47 -25.96
N ILE A 91 -0.47 -8.59 -25.65
CA ILE A 91 0.08 -9.94 -25.86
C ILE A 91 0.32 -10.21 -27.35
N VAL A 92 -0.66 -9.90 -28.21
CA VAL A 92 -0.53 -10.11 -29.66
C VAL A 92 0.61 -9.27 -30.24
N LEU A 93 0.73 -8.00 -29.81
CA LEU A 93 1.78 -7.10 -30.30
C LEU A 93 3.18 -7.59 -29.91
N VAL A 94 3.36 -8.06 -28.68
CA VAL A 94 4.62 -8.68 -28.22
C VAL A 94 4.92 -9.94 -29.02
N ALA A 95 3.93 -10.81 -29.25
CA ALA A 95 4.11 -12.03 -30.04
C ALA A 95 4.57 -11.71 -31.47
N VAL A 96 3.94 -10.73 -32.13
CA VAL A 96 4.32 -10.27 -33.48
C VAL A 96 5.75 -9.74 -33.50
N LEU A 97 6.12 -8.87 -32.55
CA LEU A 97 7.48 -8.33 -32.41
C LEU A 97 8.52 -9.43 -32.21
N VAL A 98 8.22 -10.43 -31.39
CA VAL A 98 9.12 -11.56 -31.15
C VAL A 98 9.26 -12.41 -32.42
N THR A 99 8.17 -12.77 -33.09
CA THR A 99 8.26 -13.53 -34.36
C THR A 99 8.98 -12.76 -35.45
N PHE A 100 8.74 -11.45 -35.55
CA PHE A 100 9.40 -10.60 -36.54
C PHE A 100 10.87 -10.40 -36.23
N GLY A 101 11.23 -10.17 -34.96
CA GLY A 101 12.61 -10.03 -34.50
C GLY A 101 13.41 -11.33 -34.63
N ILE A 102 12.79 -12.48 -34.33
CA ILE A 102 13.39 -13.80 -34.55
C ILE A 102 13.58 -14.06 -36.05
N GLY A 103 12.61 -13.67 -36.90
CA GLY A 103 12.75 -13.73 -38.35
C GLY A 103 13.91 -12.89 -38.89
N TYR A 104 14.07 -11.67 -38.38
CA TYR A 104 15.20 -10.79 -38.74
C TYR A 104 16.55 -11.31 -38.22
N ALA A 105 16.58 -11.98 -37.06
CA ALA A 105 17.82 -12.52 -36.49
C ALA A 105 18.27 -13.84 -37.13
N LEU A 106 17.35 -14.63 -37.70
CA LEU A 106 17.64 -15.94 -38.30
C LEU A 106 17.65 -15.95 -39.84
N GLY A 107 17.16 -14.91 -40.52
CA GLY A 107 17.37 -14.73 -41.96
C GLY A 107 16.27 -13.96 -42.67
N GLY A 108 16.61 -12.76 -43.14
CA GLY A 108 15.90 -12.01 -44.19
C GLY A 108 15.83 -10.51 -43.88
N LEU A 109 16.49 -9.60 -44.61
CA LEU A 109 17.15 -9.66 -45.92
C LEU A 109 18.66 -9.92 -45.86
#